data_AF-A0A2A7B4D8-F1
#
_entry.id   AF-A0A2A7B4D8-F1
#
_cell.length_a   1.000
_cell.length_b   1.000
_cell.length_c   1.000
_cell.angle_alpha   90.00
_cell.angle_beta   90.00
_cell.angle_gamma   90.00
#
_symmetry.space_group_name_H-M   'P 1'
#
loop_
_entity.id
_entity.type
_entity.pdbx_description
1 polymer ?
#
loop_
_entity_poly.entity_id
_entity_poly.type
_entity_poly.pdbx_seq_one_letter_code
_entity_poly.pdbx_strand_id
1 'polypeptide(L)'
;MSYAADEKFMAVEVVYLESQPESNANLLHSAGQAKRYLGIAKALFAYAVKESVENGFDGVVLFKAKTDTLLRYYIREFGARQIGRYDPFRLVIWEDAAQNLIKEYEVGNDE
;
A
#
# COMPACT_ATOMS: atom_id res chain seq x y z
N MET A 1 -4.11 -5.92 -8.12
CA MET A 1 -3.66 -6.27 -6.75
C MET A 1 -4.44 -7.51 -6.32
N SER A 2 -3.86 -8.37 -5.49
CA SER A 2 -4.56 -9.42 -4.75
C SER A 2 -4.34 -9.19 -3.25
N TYR A 3 -5.38 -9.38 -2.45
CA TYR A 3 -5.38 -9.21 -1.01
C TYR A 3 -6.21 -10.32 -0.33
N ALA A 4 -6.03 -10.47 0.97
CA ALA A 4 -6.83 -11.34 1.83
C ALA A 4 -7.15 -10.63 3.14
N ALA A 5 -8.38 -10.79 3.64
CA ALA A 5 -8.74 -10.40 4.99
C ALA A 5 -8.21 -11.47 5.96
N ASP A 6 -7.39 -11.08 6.93
CA ASP A 6 -6.88 -11.97 7.97
C ASP A 6 -7.45 -11.57 9.34
N GLU A 7 -8.50 -12.27 9.75
CA GLU A 7 -9.17 -12.06 11.04
C GLU A 7 -8.25 -12.32 12.24
N LYS A 8 -7.20 -13.15 12.10
CA LYS A 8 -6.29 -13.43 13.23
C LYS A 8 -5.39 -12.24 13.53
N PHE A 9 -4.99 -11.52 12.49
CA PHE A 9 -4.20 -10.31 12.61
C PHE A 9 -5.05 -9.03 12.65
N MET A 10 -6.37 -9.15 12.44
CA MET A 10 -7.29 -8.01 12.31
C MET A 10 -6.74 -7.01 11.29
N ALA A 11 -6.41 -7.49 10.09
CA ALA A 11 -5.79 -6.70 9.04
C ALA A 11 -6.11 -7.24 7.64
N VAL A 12 -6.01 -6.40 6.63
CA VAL A 12 -5.96 -6.84 5.22
C VAL A 12 -4.52 -7.06 4.81
N GLU A 13 -4.17 -8.27 4.37
CA GLU A 13 -2.86 -8.58 3.79
C GLU A 13 -2.87 -8.43 2.27
N VAL A 14 -2.08 -7.51 1.74
CA VAL A 14 -1.79 -7.41 0.30
C VAL A 14 -0.77 -8.49 -0.06
N VAL A 15 -1.27 -9.58 -0.64
CA VAL A 15 -0.48 -10.74 -1.07
C VAL A 15 0.32 -10.45 -2.33
N TYR A 16 -0.27 -9.69 -3.27
CA TYR A 16 0.40 -9.36 -4.52
C TYR A 16 0.06 -7.96 -5.01
N LEU A 17 1.10 -7.17 -5.22
CA LEU A 17 1.03 -5.83 -5.80
C LEU A 17 1.97 -5.71 -6.99
N GLU A 18 1.44 -5.36 -8.15
CA GLU A 18 2.22 -5.10 -9.36
C GLU A 18 1.76 -3.80 -10.00
N SER A 19 2.72 -3.05 -10.55
CA SER A 19 2.42 -1.84 -11.31
C SER A 19 2.26 -2.20 -12.77
N GLN A 20 1.34 -1.53 -13.48
CA GLN A 20 1.28 -1.64 -14.94
C GLN A 20 2.64 -1.20 -15.55
N PRO A 21 3.13 -1.83 -16.65
CA PRO A 21 4.47 -1.58 -17.19
C PRO A 21 4.84 -0.10 -17.45
N GLU A 22 3.91 0.70 -17.97
CA GLU A 22 4.03 2.16 -18.21
C GLU A 22 3.95 3.00 -16.92
N SER A 23 3.85 2.35 -15.77
CA SER A 23 3.89 2.94 -14.42
C SER A 23 5.03 2.39 -13.57
N ASN A 24 5.73 1.36 -14.07
CA ASN A 24 6.82 0.72 -13.38
C ASN A 24 8.09 1.56 -13.52
N ALA A 25 8.51 2.17 -12.40
CA ALA A 25 9.69 3.05 -12.36
C ALA A 25 10.95 2.37 -12.89
N ASN A 26 11.11 1.06 -12.64
CA ASN A 26 12.31 0.33 -13.01
C ASN A 26 12.36 0.12 -14.53
N LEU A 27 11.24 -0.28 -15.15
CA LEU A 27 11.14 -0.49 -16.60
C LEU A 27 11.30 0.83 -17.37
N LEU A 28 10.69 1.89 -16.87
CA LEU A 28 10.73 3.20 -17.51
C LEU A 28 12.10 3.87 -17.37
N HIS A 29 12.77 3.69 -16.22
CA HIS A 29 14.12 4.19 -16.02
C HIS A 29 15.09 3.57 -17.03
N SER A 30 14.99 2.26 -17.30
CA SER A 30 15.82 1.62 -18.34
C SER A 30 15.53 2.12 -19.76
N ALA A 31 14.33 2.65 -20.02
CA ALA A 31 13.92 3.18 -21.32
C ALA A 31 14.08 4.71 -21.44
N GLY A 32 14.53 5.40 -20.38
CA GLY A 32 14.58 6.88 -20.34
C GLY A 32 13.21 7.56 -20.39
N GLN A 33 12.15 6.86 -20.00
CA GLN A 33 10.76 7.32 -20.10
C GLN A 33 10.22 7.78 -18.74
N ALA A 34 9.28 8.73 -18.78
CA ALA A 34 8.55 9.16 -17.58
C ALA A 34 7.37 8.22 -17.27
N LYS A 35 6.94 8.18 -16.00
CA LYS A 35 5.72 7.45 -15.61
C LYS A 35 4.50 8.09 -16.24
N ARG A 36 3.68 7.29 -16.90
CA ARG A 36 2.40 7.74 -17.48
C ARG A 36 1.32 7.89 -16.43
N TYR A 37 1.32 7.03 -15.41
CA TYR A 37 0.36 7.05 -14.32
C TYR A 37 1.08 7.23 -12.99
N LEU A 38 0.71 8.29 -12.28
CA LEU A 38 1.23 8.62 -10.96
C LEU A 38 0.21 8.24 -9.89
N GLY A 39 0.68 7.91 -8.68
CA GLY A 39 -0.21 7.63 -7.55
C GLY A 39 -0.91 6.27 -7.56
N ILE A 40 -0.70 5.39 -8.57
CA ILE A 40 -1.33 4.06 -8.61
C ILE A 40 -1.09 3.27 -7.31
N ALA A 41 0.15 3.25 -6.82
CA ALA A 41 0.46 2.55 -5.58
C ALA A 41 -0.35 3.11 -4.40
N LYS A 42 -0.43 4.44 -4.28
CA LYS A 42 -1.18 5.12 -3.22
C LYS A 42 -2.66 4.76 -3.27
N ALA A 43 -3.28 4.83 -4.46
CA ALA A 43 -4.68 4.49 -4.67
C ALA A 43 -4.98 3.03 -4.33
N LEU A 44 -4.08 2.12 -4.72
CA LEU A 44 -4.24 0.70 -4.41
C LEU A 44 -4.13 0.41 -2.91
N PHE A 45 -3.23 1.07 -2.19
CA PHE A 45 -3.17 0.93 -0.73
C PHE A 45 -4.34 1.61 -0.02
N ALA A 46 -4.84 2.76 -0.51
CA ALA A 46 -6.05 3.38 0.01
C ALA A 46 -7.27 2.46 -0.14
N TYR A 47 -7.36 1.73 -1.26
CA TYR A 47 -8.37 0.69 -1.44
C TYR A 47 -8.22 -0.46 -0.43
N ALA A 48 -7.01 -0.95 -0.17
CA ALA A 48 -6.78 -1.97 0.86
C ALA A 48 -7.13 -1.48 2.28
N VAL A 49 -6.85 -0.21 2.58
CA VAL A 49 -7.28 0.45 3.83
C VAL A 49 -8.81 0.46 3.92
N LYS A 50 -9.50 0.86 2.85
CA LYS A 50 -10.97 0.84 2.80
C LYS A 50 -11.53 -0.55 3.10
N GLU A 51 -11.02 -1.58 2.41
CA GLU A 51 -11.42 -2.96 2.66
C GLU A 51 -11.18 -3.37 4.11
N SER A 52 -10.06 -2.94 4.71
CA SER A 52 -9.77 -3.21 6.11
C SER A 52 -10.76 -2.51 7.05
N VAL A 53 -11.17 -1.28 6.77
CA VAL A 53 -12.22 -0.58 7.54
C VAL A 53 -13.56 -1.31 7.40
N GLU A 54 -13.94 -1.72 6.18
CA GLU A 54 -15.20 -2.42 5.91
C GLU A 54 -15.27 -3.80 6.61
N ASN A 55 -14.12 -4.44 6.85
CA ASN A 55 -14.02 -5.68 7.62
C ASN A 55 -13.91 -5.45 9.15
N GLY A 56 -13.92 -4.20 9.64
CA GLY A 56 -13.82 -3.89 11.07
C GLY A 56 -12.41 -4.03 11.65
N PHE A 57 -11.38 -3.87 10.81
CA PHE A 57 -9.96 -4.01 11.15
C PHE A 57 -9.25 -2.64 11.26
N ASP A 58 -10.00 -1.55 11.48
CA ASP A 58 -9.48 -0.19 11.71
C ASP A 58 -8.54 0.36 10.62
N GLY A 59 -8.63 -0.17 9.39
CA GLY A 59 -7.78 0.26 8.28
C GLY A 59 -6.38 -0.36 8.25
N VAL A 60 -6.06 -1.32 9.12
CA VAL A 60 -4.73 -1.93 9.20
C VAL A 60 -4.40 -2.79 7.98
N VAL A 61 -3.26 -2.50 7.33
CA VAL A 61 -2.82 -3.22 6.12
C VAL A 61 -1.43 -3.84 6.30
N LEU A 62 -1.31 -5.13 6.00
CA LEU A 62 -0.06 -5.90 5.98
C LEU A 62 0.41 -6.13 4.56
N PHE A 63 1.72 -6.06 4.30
CA PHE A 63 2.26 -6.32 2.97
C PHE A 63 3.77 -6.55 2.99
N LYS A 64 4.33 -6.91 1.83
CA LYS A 64 5.77 -7.09 1.65
C LYS A 64 6.32 -6.20 0.53
N ALA A 65 7.38 -5.46 0.83
CA ALA A 65 8.14 -4.74 -0.18
C ALA A 65 8.99 -5.69 -1.04
N LYS A 66 9.06 -5.44 -2.35
CA LYS A 66 9.86 -6.25 -3.29
C LYS A 66 11.34 -5.86 -3.33
N THR A 67 11.68 -4.63 -2.93
CA THR A 67 13.03 -4.08 -2.99
C THR A 67 13.25 -3.08 -1.86
N ASP A 68 14.51 -2.78 -1.53
CA ASP A 68 14.84 -1.77 -0.49
C ASP A 68 14.35 -0.36 -0.85
N THR A 69 14.34 -0.05 -2.14
CA THR A 69 13.83 1.24 -2.64
C THR A 69 12.33 1.36 -2.37
N LEU A 70 11.56 0.30 -2.65
CA LEU A 70 10.13 0.29 -2.35
C LEU A 70 9.87 0.29 -0.84
N LEU A 71 10.66 -0.45 -0.06
CA LEU A 71 10.58 -0.41 1.40
C LEU A 71 10.70 1.02 1.94
N ARG A 72 11.79 1.73 1.57
CA ARG A 72 12.00 3.14 1.99
C ARG A 72 10.88 4.06 1.50
N TYR A 73 10.42 3.85 0.27
CA TYR A 73 9.30 4.61 -0.30
C TYR A 73 8.03 4.43 0.53
N TYR A 74 7.64 3.20 0.86
CA TYR A 74 6.43 2.95 1.64
C TYR A 74 6.51 3.47 3.07
N ILE A 75 7.68 3.37 3.72
CA ILE A 75 7.89 3.95 5.05
C ILE A 75 7.72 5.47 5.01
N ARG A 76 8.34 6.13 4.04
CA ARG A 76 8.32 7.60 3.95
C ARG A 76 6.98 8.15 3.49
N GLU A 77 6.39 7.55 2.45
CA GLU A 77 5.24 8.13 1.75
C GLU A 77 3.91 7.64 2.32
N PHE A 78 3.84 6.41 2.85
CA PHE A 78 2.60 5.83 3.40
C PHE A 78 2.64 5.67 4.92
N GLY A 79 3.72 6.09 5.59
CA GLY A 79 3.86 5.92 7.05
C GLY A 79 4.01 4.45 7.48
N ALA A 80 4.36 3.56 6.55
CA ALA A 80 4.50 2.13 6.85
C ALA A 80 5.62 1.87 7.86
N ARG A 81 5.50 0.79 8.64
CA ARG A 81 6.50 0.35 9.62
C ARG A 81 6.89 -1.09 9.39
N GLN A 82 8.17 -1.42 9.59
CA GLN A 82 8.66 -2.79 9.50
C GLN A 82 8.13 -3.62 10.67
N ILE A 83 7.71 -4.84 10.37
CA ILE A 83 7.22 -5.80 11.36
C ILE A 83 7.98 -7.11 11.26
N GLY A 84 8.36 -7.64 12.42
CA GLY A 84 9.05 -8.93 12.52
C GLY A 84 10.56 -8.84 12.31
N ARG A 85 11.30 -9.54 13.17
CA ARG A 85 12.77 -9.64 13.06
C ARG A 85 13.25 -10.47 11.87
N TYR A 86 12.43 -11.40 11.40
CA TYR A 86 12.85 -12.45 10.46
C TYR A 86 12.62 -12.10 8.99
N ASP A 87 11.75 -11.13 8.69
CA ASP A 87 11.56 -10.63 7.32
C ASP A 87 11.56 -9.09 7.32
N PRO A 88 12.71 -8.45 7.04
CA PRO A 88 12.83 -6.99 7.09
C PRO A 88 11.99 -6.29 6.01
N PHE A 89 11.47 -7.02 5.03
CA PHE A 89 10.62 -6.45 3.98
C PHE A 89 9.13 -6.48 4.32
N ARG A 90 8.75 -7.11 5.43
CA ARG A 90 7.36 -7.15 5.88
C ARG A 90 7.01 -5.85 6.59
N LEU A 91 5.94 -5.23 6.12
CA LEU A 91 5.51 -3.90 6.51
C LEU A 91 4.05 -3.93 6.98
N VAL A 92 3.71 -2.99 7.84
CA VAL A 92 2.35 -2.67 8.25
C VAL A 92 2.08 -1.18 8.06
N ILE A 93 0.88 -0.84 7.63
CA ILE A 93 0.29 0.50 7.79
C ILE A 93 -0.70 0.38 8.93
N TRP A 94 -0.41 1.08 10.03
CA TRP A 94 -1.29 1.17 11.21
C TRP A 94 -2.44 2.14 10.96
N GLU A 95 -3.45 2.10 11.84
CA GLU A 95 -4.69 2.87 11.76
C GLU A 95 -4.46 4.38 11.59
N ASP A 96 -3.46 4.95 12.25
CA ASP A 96 -3.10 6.36 12.18
C ASP A 96 -2.58 6.75 10.78
N ALA A 97 -1.70 5.93 10.22
CA ALA A 97 -1.17 6.11 8.87
C ALA A 97 -2.24 5.81 7.81
N ALA A 98 -3.10 4.82 8.07
CA ALA A 98 -4.21 4.43 7.19
C ALA A 98 -5.22 5.58 7.01
N GLN A 99 -5.60 6.25 8.09
CA GLN A 99 -6.47 7.44 8.05
C GLN A 99 -5.90 8.54 7.16
N ASN A 100 -4.60 8.81 7.26
CA ASN A 100 -3.95 9.81 6.40
C ASN A 100 -3.96 9.40 4.92
N LEU A 101 -3.85 8.09 4.65
CA LEU A 101 -3.79 7.56 3.30
C LEU A 101 -5.15 7.62 2.58
N ILE A 102 -6.23 7.34 3.30
CA ILE A 102 -7.60 7.29 2.73
C ILE A 102 -8.27 8.66 2.68
N LYS A 103 -7.86 9.62 3.52
CA LYS A 103 -8.46 10.97 3.59
C LYS A 103 -8.59 11.69 2.24
N GLU A 104 -7.62 11.51 1.34
CA GLU A 104 -7.66 12.12 0.00
C GLU A 104 -8.72 11.50 -0.94
N TYR A 105 -9.25 10.33 -0.59
CA TYR A 105 -10.23 9.57 -1.37
C TYR A 105 -11.64 9.60 -0.78
N GLU A 106 -11.80 10.07 0.47
CA GLU A 106 -13.12 10.18 1.13
C GLU A 106 -13.93 11.41 0.70
N VAL A 107 -13.28 12.42 0.11
CA VAL A 107 -13.89 13.73 -0.27
C VAL A 107 -14.96 13.61 -1.37
N GLY A 108 -15.26 12.41 -1.87
CA GLY A 108 -16.25 12.16 -2.93
C GLY A 108 -17.53 11.44 -2.50
N ASN A 109 -17.75 11.19 -1.20
CA ASN A 109 -18.91 10.42 -0.71
C ASN A 109 -20.04 11.29 -0.10
N ASP A 110 -19.95 12.62 -0.21
CA ASP A 110 -20.99 13.57 0.23
C ASP A 110 -21.87 14.08 -0.96
N GLU A 111 -22.25 13.19 -1.89
CA GLU A 111 -23.32 13.45 -2.89
C GLU A 111 -24.48 12.46 -2.76
#